data_AF-A0A9D8S0S4-F1
#
_entry.id   AF-A0A9D8S0S4-F1
#
_cell.length_a   1.000
_cell.length_b   1.000
_cell.length_c   1.000
_cell.angle_alpha   90.00
_cell.angle_beta   90.00
_cell.angle_gamma   90.00
#
_symmetry.space_group_name_H-M   'P 1'
#
loop_
_entity.id
_entity.type
_entity.pdbx_description
1 polymer ?
#
loop_
_entity_poly.entity_id
_entity_poly.type
_entity_poly.pdbx_seq_one_letter_code
_entity_poly.pdbx_strand_id
1 'polypeptide(L)'
;MKIPMDYVAFDIETTGLNPKYEKIIEIGAVKVKDGEAVSTFSTFVNPGQSIPERIVELTGIRDADVADAPYIEEVLEQFISFVGEEALLGHNLLFDYSFIKKAAVNQKKTFDKTGIDTLRIARRFLNELESRKLGFLCDYYHIHLEAHRALNDAMAAHKLYQILAGEYAGKEPDTFLPKPLVYSVKKEGPVTPKQLALLQRLVVQYHLECQELVLAPVAGITDTFIDLERISKNEASRLIDKLLAKFGRSYPSSGN
;
A
#
# COMPACT_ATOMS: atom_id res chain seq x y z
N MET A 1 21.84 -25.00 5.46
CA MET A 1 20.82 -24.00 5.86
C MET A 1 19.45 -24.58 5.57
N LYS A 2 18.48 -24.43 6.49
CA LYS A 2 17.11 -24.93 6.30
C LYS A 2 16.30 -23.85 5.59
N ILE A 3 15.56 -24.22 4.54
CA ILE A 3 14.66 -23.30 3.84
C ILE A 3 13.53 -22.90 4.79
N PRO A 4 13.17 -21.61 4.86
CA PRO A 4 12.06 -21.15 5.68
C PRO A 4 10.75 -21.87 5.36
N MET A 5 10.12 -22.46 6.38
CA MET A 5 8.81 -23.11 6.27
C MET A 5 7.73 -22.39 7.11
N ASP A 6 8.15 -21.42 7.92
CA ASP A 6 7.30 -20.62 8.79
C ASP A 6 7.43 -19.14 8.40
N TYR A 7 6.33 -18.54 7.99
CA TYR A 7 6.26 -17.14 7.56
C TYR A 7 4.80 -16.68 7.49
N VAL A 8 4.60 -15.39 7.27
CA VAL A 8 3.31 -14.81 6.91
C VAL A 8 3.40 -14.25 5.51
N ALA A 9 2.68 -14.87 4.57
CA ALA A 9 2.54 -14.31 3.23
C ALA A 9 1.41 -13.27 3.23
N PHE A 10 1.62 -12.12 2.62
CA PHE A 10 0.59 -11.08 2.54
C PHE A 10 0.70 -10.25 1.26
N ASP A 11 -0.42 -9.62 0.93
CA ASP A 11 -0.60 -8.71 -0.20
C ASP A 11 -1.61 -7.61 0.20
N ILE A 12 -1.52 -6.44 -0.43
CA ILE A 12 -2.43 -5.32 -0.17
C ILE A 12 -2.96 -4.71 -1.45
N GLU A 13 -4.19 -4.21 -1.37
CA GLU A 13 -4.73 -3.29 -2.38
C GLU A 13 -4.66 -1.85 -1.88
N THR A 14 -4.45 -0.90 -2.79
CA THR A 14 -4.20 0.50 -2.44
C THR A 14 -4.88 1.48 -3.39
N THR A 15 -5.10 2.73 -2.95
CA THR A 15 -5.62 3.82 -3.80
C THR A 15 -4.62 4.30 -4.86
N GLY A 16 -3.43 3.70 -4.92
CA GLY A 16 -2.40 3.97 -5.92
C GLY A 16 -1.01 3.54 -5.45
N LEU A 17 0.01 3.79 -6.28
CA LEU A 17 1.32 3.16 -6.12
C LEU A 17 2.28 3.85 -5.13
N ASN A 18 1.95 5.05 -4.63
CA ASN A 18 2.90 5.82 -3.81
C ASN A 18 2.49 5.77 -2.33
N PRO A 19 3.20 5.00 -1.48
CA PRO A 19 2.87 4.89 -0.05
C PRO A 19 2.84 6.24 0.64
N LYS A 20 3.58 7.25 0.15
CA LYS A 20 3.58 8.60 0.72
C LYS A 20 2.21 9.27 0.66
N TYR A 21 1.42 9.04 -0.40
CA TYR A 21 0.16 9.76 -0.65
C TYR A 21 -1.07 8.84 -0.65
N GLU A 22 -0.87 7.57 -0.94
CA GLU A 22 -1.94 6.60 -1.16
C GLU A 22 -2.24 5.82 0.12
N LYS A 23 -3.44 5.22 0.17
CA LYS A 23 -3.99 4.55 1.34
C LYS A 23 -4.23 3.07 1.01
N ILE A 24 -4.16 2.22 2.02
CA ILE A 24 -4.52 0.80 1.93
C ILE A 24 -6.06 0.71 1.87
N ILE A 25 -6.58 -0.18 1.02
CA ILE A 25 -8.02 -0.46 0.88
C ILE A 25 -8.38 -1.93 1.13
N GLU A 26 -7.41 -2.85 1.03
CA GLU A 26 -7.59 -4.27 1.38
C GLU A 26 -6.27 -4.81 1.92
N ILE A 27 -6.32 -5.71 2.90
CA ILE A 27 -5.18 -6.52 3.34
C ILE A 27 -5.60 -7.98 3.30
N GLY A 28 -4.80 -8.81 2.63
CA GLY A 28 -4.93 -10.27 2.64
C GLY A 28 -3.63 -10.90 3.12
N ALA A 29 -3.73 -11.85 4.06
CA ALA A 29 -2.58 -12.55 4.59
C ALA A 29 -2.91 -13.97 5.03
N VAL A 30 -1.88 -14.80 5.00
CA VAL A 30 -1.91 -16.21 5.42
C VAL A 30 -0.68 -16.52 6.25
N LYS A 31 -0.91 -17.10 7.42
CA LYS A 31 0.13 -17.66 8.26
C LYS A 31 0.41 -19.08 7.82
N VAL A 32 1.70 -19.35 7.61
CA VAL A 32 2.20 -20.64 7.16
C VAL A 32 3.08 -21.22 8.26
N LYS A 33 2.87 -22.49 8.58
CA LYS A 33 3.67 -23.28 9.53
C LYS A 33 4.00 -24.61 8.92
N ASP A 34 5.28 -24.99 8.97
CA ASP A 34 5.79 -26.21 8.37
C ASP A 34 5.39 -26.38 6.88
N GLY A 35 5.25 -25.27 6.16
CA GLY A 35 4.86 -25.26 4.74
C GLY A 35 3.34 -25.29 4.49
N GLU A 36 2.52 -25.41 5.53
CA GLU A 36 1.07 -25.49 5.42
C GLU A 36 0.40 -24.18 5.87
N ALA A 37 -0.65 -23.77 5.16
CA ALA A 37 -1.47 -22.63 5.56
C ALA A 37 -2.31 -22.98 6.80
N VAL A 38 -2.07 -22.28 7.92
CA VAL A 38 -2.72 -22.60 9.21
C VAL A 38 -3.74 -21.55 9.67
N SER A 39 -3.64 -20.31 9.19
CA SER A 39 -4.63 -19.28 9.46
C SER A 39 -4.59 -18.19 8.39
N THR A 40 -5.69 -17.45 8.26
CA THR A 40 -5.80 -16.32 7.32
C THR A 40 -6.23 -15.05 8.05
N PHE A 41 -5.92 -13.91 7.44
CA PHE A 41 -6.37 -12.58 7.82
C PHE A 41 -6.80 -11.86 6.54
N SER A 42 -8.04 -11.39 6.48
CA SER A 42 -8.54 -10.66 5.32
C SER A 42 -9.53 -9.59 5.78
N THR A 43 -9.31 -8.36 5.35
CA THR A 43 -10.19 -7.24 5.66
C THR A 43 -10.06 -6.14 4.63
N PHE A 44 -11.19 -5.51 4.31
CA PHE A 44 -11.18 -4.18 3.72
C PHE A 44 -10.69 -3.15 4.73
N VAL A 45 -10.21 -2.02 4.21
CA VAL A 45 -9.75 -0.87 4.97
C VAL A 45 -10.40 0.37 4.39
N ASN A 46 -11.06 1.17 5.24
CA ASN A 46 -11.59 2.45 4.80
C ASN A 46 -10.43 3.44 4.58
N PRO A 47 -10.20 3.94 3.35
CA PRO A 47 -9.09 4.85 3.07
C PRO A 47 -9.35 6.30 3.50
N GLY A 48 -10.56 6.64 3.94
CA GLY A 48 -10.98 8.00 4.28
C GLY A 48 -11.00 8.98 3.10
N GLN A 49 -10.96 8.47 1.87
CA GLN A 49 -11.02 9.23 0.62
C GLN A 49 -11.65 8.38 -0.49
N SER A 50 -12.19 9.02 -1.54
CA SER A 50 -12.72 8.28 -2.69
C SER A 50 -11.64 7.47 -3.40
N ILE A 51 -12.00 6.28 -3.87
CA ILE A 51 -11.12 5.41 -4.66
C ILE A 51 -11.13 5.88 -6.12
N PRO A 52 -9.98 6.21 -6.72
CA PRO A 52 -9.94 6.64 -8.12
C PRO A 52 -10.48 5.56 -9.08
N GLU A 53 -11.23 5.95 -10.12
CA GLU A 53 -11.87 5.01 -11.07
C GLU A 53 -10.88 3.99 -11.66
N ARG A 54 -9.68 4.42 -12.06
CA ARG A 54 -8.62 3.51 -12.53
C ARG A 54 -8.26 2.41 -11.52
N ILE A 55 -8.36 2.70 -10.22
CA ILE A 55 -8.12 1.73 -9.15
C ILE A 55 -9.33 0.83 -9.02
N VAL A 56 -10.56 1.34 -9.16
CA VAL A 56 -11.76 0.51 -9.25
C VAL A 56 -11.71 -0.44 -10.45
N GLU A 57 -11.12 -0.05 -11.57
CA GLU A 57 -10.97 -0.91 -12.76
C GLU A 57 -9.93 -2.03 -12.56
N LEU A 58 -8.78 -1.71 -11.96
CA LEU A 58 -7.72 -2.69 -11.65
C LEU A 58 -8.13 -3.61 -10.50
N THR A 59 -8.66 -2.93 -9.50
CA THR A 59 -9.26 -3.32 -8.24
C THR A 59 -10.41 -4.28 -8.38
N GLY A 60 -11.52 -3.70 -8.83
CA GLY A 60 -12.88 -4.10 -8.55
C GLY A 60 -13.38 -3.62 -7.18
N ILE A 61 -12.55 -2.97 -6.34
CA ILE A 61 -12.99 -2.35 -5.06
C ILE A 61 -13.61 -0.99 -5.34
N ARG A 62 -14.83 -0.79 -4.88
CA ARG A 62 -15.59 0.45 -4.98
C ARG A 62 -15.67 1.13 -3.62
N ASP A 63 -16.00 2.42 -3.60
CA ASP A 63 -16.21 3.17 -2.36
C ASP A 63 -17.24 2.50 -1.43
N ALA A 64 -18.28 1.89 -2.00
CA ALA A 64 -19.30 1.18 -1.23
C ALA A 64 -18.77 -0.08 -0.51
N ASP A 65 -17.71 -0.72 -1.02
CA ASP A 65 -17.13 -1.92 -0.41
C ASP A 65 -16.31 -1.58 0.85
N VAL A 66 -15.80 -0.35 0.94
CA VAL A 66 -14.91 0.10 2.02
C VAL A 66 -15.55 1.15 2.95
N ALA A 67 -16.76 1.62 2.64
CA ALA A 67 -17.41 2.70 3.39
C ALA A 67 -17.59 2.37 4.88
N ASP A 68 -18.01 1.14 5.18
CA ASP A 68 -18.24 0.65 6.54
C ASP A 68 -17.06 -0.17 7.09
N ALA A 69 -15.96 -0.27 6.34
CA ALA A 69 -14.76 -0.97 6.76
C ALA A 69 -14.01 -0.19 7.87
N PRO A 70 -13.25 -0.88 8.74
CA PRO A 70 -12.43 -0.21 9.73
C PRO A 70 -11.32 0.63 9.09
N TYR A 71 -10.88 1.68 9.78
CA TYR A 71 -9.71 2.47 9.36
C TYR A 71 -8.40 1.73 9.64
N ILE A 72 -7.32 2.16 8.98
CA ILE A 72 -6.01 1.53 9.11
C ILE A 72 -5.46 1.55 10.55
N GLU A 73 -5.89 2.52 11.37
CA GLU A 73 -5.57 2.62 12.80
C GLU A 73 -6.01 1.38 13.59
N GLU A 74 -7.18 0.82 13.27
CA GLU A 74 -7.72 -0.34 13.95
C GLU A 74 -7.20 -1.64 13.33
N VAL A 75 -7.09 -1.68 12.01
CA VAL A 75 -6.64 -2.87 11.26
C VAL A 75 -5.16 -3.16 11.52
N LEU A 76 -4.33 -2.13 11.63
CA LEU A 76 -2.89 -2.31 11.76
C LEU A 76 -2.50 -3.09 13.02
N GLU A 77 -3.14 -2.82 14.16
CA GLU A 77 -2.84 -3.55 15.41
C GLU A 77 -3.11 -5.05 15.25
N GLN A 78 -4.25 -5.38 14.64
CA GLN A 78 -4.67 -6.76 14.39
C GLN A 78 -3.71 -7.45 13.41
N PHE A 79 -3.30 -6.75 12.34
CA PHE A 79 -2.34 -7.27 11.38
C PHE A 79 -0.97 -7.50 12.01
N ILE A 80 -0.45 -6.57 12.82
CA ILE A 80 0.83 -6.74 13.53
C ILE A 80 0.77 -7.94 14.46
N SER A 81 -0.33 -8.09 15.22
CA SER A 81 -0.54 -9.24 16.10
C SER A 81 -0.61 -10.56 15.32
N PHE A 82 -1.31 -10.57 14.19
CA PHE A 82 -1.37 -11.73 13.29
C PHE A 82 0.00 -12.11 12.75
N VAL A 83 0.79 -11.12 12.31
CA VAL A 83 2.16 -11.32 11.79
C VAL A 83 3.11 -11.87 12.86
N GLY A 84 2.96 -11.47 14.13
CA GLY A 84 3.78 -11.98 15.22
C GLY A 84 5.26 -11.64 15.04
N GLU A 85 6.14 -12.64 15.19
CA GLU A 85 7.60 -12.51 14.99
C GLU A 85 8.07 -13.10 13.65
N GLU A 86 7.15 -13.70 12.90
CA GLU A 86 7.43 -14.39 11.65
C GLU A 86 7.99 -13.45 10.57
N ALA A 87 8.80 -14.03 9.69
CA ALA A 87 9.24 -13.37 8.47
C ALA A 87 8.05 -13.17 7.53
N LEU A 88 8.11 -12.11 6.72
CA LEU A 88 7.10 -11.81 5.72
C LEU A 88 7.41 -12.49 4.38
N LEU A 89 6.38 -12.83 3.63
CA LEU A 89 6.50 -13.33 2.27
C LEU A 89 5.55 -12.58 1.35
N GLY A 90 5.96 -12.34 0.11
CA GLY A 90 5.07 -11.77 -0.89
C GLY A 90 5.73 -11.75 -2.27
N HIS A 91 5.04 -11.13 -3.22
CA HIS A 91 5.52 -10.95 -4.58
C HIS A 91 5.70 -9.46 -4.84
N ASN A 92 6.94 -8.98 -5.00
CA ASN A 92 7.26 -7.54 -4.92
C ASN A 92 7.07 -6.94 -3.51
N LEU A 93 7.30 -7.75 -2.48
CA LEU A 93 7.01 -7.52 -1.06
C LEU A 93 7.38 -6.15 -0.49
N LEU A 94 8.43 -5.50 -1.02
CA LEU A 94 8.83 -4.18 -0.51
C LEU A 94 7.77 -3.11 -0.74
N PHE A 95 6.93 -3.26 -1.78
CA PHE A 95 5.79 -2.41 -2.04
C PHE A 95 4.80 -2.48 -0.87
N ASP A 96 4.27 -3.66 -0.59
CA ASP A 96 3.26 -3.90 0.45
C ASP A 96 3.77 -3.51 1.83
N TYR A 97 5.01 -3.94 2.13
CA TYR A 97 5.70 -3.59 3.36
C TYR A 97 5.84 -2.07 3.55
N SER A 98 6.07 -1.30 2.48
CA SER A 98 6.25 0.15 2.60
C SER A 98 4.99 0.87 3.09
N PHE A 99 3.80 0.39 2.71
CA PHE A 99 2.52 0.93 3.18
C PHE A 99 2.27 0.60 4.64
N ILE A 100 2.45 -0.67 5.03
CA ILE A 100 2.31 -1.11 6.43
C ILE A 100 3.32 -0.40 7.32
N LYS A 101 4.59 -0.31 6.88
CA LYS A 101 5.65 0.39 7.62
C LYS A 101 5.31 1.86 7.83
N LYS A 102 4.75 2.53 6.81
CA LYS A 102 4.30 3.91 6.95
C LYS A 102 3.15 4.05 7.94
N ALA A 103 2.13 3.19 7.84
CA ALA A 103 1.01 3.18 8.77
C ALA A 103 1.50 3.01 10.23
N ALA A 104 2.42 2.07 10.47
CA ALA A 104 3.04 1.86 11.78
C ALA A 104 3.77 3.10 12.29
N VAL A 105 4.64 3.71 11.47
CA VAL A 105 5.38 4.92 11.87
C VAL A 105 4.46 6.10 12.18
N ASN A 106 3.39 6.28 11.40
CA ASN A 106 2.39 7.32 11.65
C ASN A 106 1.66 7.11 12.99
N GLN A 107 1.42 5.86 13.36
CA GLN A 107 0.82 5.47 14.65
C GLN A 107 1.85 5.29 15.79
N LYS A 108 3.12 5.68 15.58
CA LYS A 108 4.22 5.51 16.55
C LYS A 108 4.49 4.05 16.95
N LYS A 109 4.19 3.10 16.06
CA LYS A 109 4.47 1.67 16.21
C LYS A 109 5.72 1.28 15.42
N THR A 110 6.40 0.25 15.87
CA THR A 110 7.49 -0.40 15.12
C THR A 110 6.93 -1.53 14.28
N PHE A 111 7.55 -1.75 13.13
CA PHE A 111 7.23 -2.86 12.24
C PHE A 111 8.48 -3.17 11.42
N ASP A 112 9.52 -3.65 12.10
CA ASP A 112 10.79 -4.01 11.47
C ASP A 112 10.79 -5.52 11.24
N LYS A 113 10.85 -5.91 9.97
CA LYS A 113 10.69 -7.31 9.56
C LYS A 113 11.76 -7.74 8.57
N THR A 114 12.03 -9.03 8.58
CA THR A 114 12.70 -9.69 7.45
C THR A 114 11.63 -10.22 6.50
N GLY A 115 12.01 -10.43 5.25
CA GLY A 115 11.09 -11.01 4.29
C GLY A 115 11.74 -11.70 3.11
N ILE A 116 10.90 -12.45 2.41
CA ILE A 116 11.23 -13.26 1.25
C ILE A 116 10.37 -12.75 0.09
N ASP A 117 11.02 -12.31 -0.99
CA ASP A 117 10.36 -11.72 -2.15
C ASP A 117 10.41 -12.70 -3.33
N THR A 118 9.27 -13.31 -3.64
CA THR A 118 9.16 -14.30 -4.72
C THR A 118 9.45 -13.71 -6.09
N LEU A 119 9.25 -12.40 -6.31
CA LEU A 119 9.63 -11.74 -7.56
C LEU A 119 11.16 -11.72 -7.72
N ARG A 120 11.91 -11.53 -6.63
CA ARG A 120 13.38 -11.58 -6.67
C ARG A 120 13.89 -12.98 -6.97
N ILE A 121 13.27 -13.99 -6.37
CA ILE A 121 13.56 -15.40 -6.64
C ILE A 121 13.26 -15.72 -8.10
N ALA A 122 12.07 -15.37 -8.60
CA ALA A 122 11.68 -15.58 -9.99
C ALA A 122 12.62 -14.87 -10.98
N ARG A 123 13.02 -13.62 -10.71
CA ARG A 123 14.02 -12.92 -11.55
C ARG A 123 15.38 -13.59 -11.57
N ARG A 124 15.75 -14.30 -10.50
CA ARG A 124 17.03 -15.01 -10.40
C ARG A 124 17.05 -16.29 -11.22
N PHE A 125 15.97 -17.06 -11.19
CA PHE A 125 15.93 -18.42 -11.72
C PHE A 125 15.08 -18.61 -12.98
N LEU A 126 14.16 -17.69 -13.26
CA LEU A 126 13.23 -17.73 -14.38
C LEU A 126 13.50 -16.54 -15.30
N ASN A 127 14.76 -16.29 -15.64
CA ASN A 127 15.20 -15.14 -16.44
C ASN A 127 14.93 -15.33 -17.95
N GLU A 128 14.51 -16.52 -18.34
CA GLU A 128 14.11 -16.93 -19.68
C GLU A 128 12.61 -16.70 -19.99
N LEU A 129 11.76 -16.62 -18.97
CA LEU A 129 10.32 -16.36 -19.17
C LEU A 129 10.04 -14.95 -19.71
N GLU A 130 8.90 -14.74 -20.35
CA GLU A 130 8.53 -13.41 -20.85
C GLU A 130 8.17 -12.43 -19.73
N SER A 131 7.61 -12.93 -18.63
CA SER A 131 7.16 -12.13 -17.49
C SER A 131 7.45 -12.84 -16.17
N ARG A 132 7.56 -12.05 -15.10
CA ARG A 132 7.66 -12.54 -13.71
C ARG A 132 6.55 -11.94 -12.84
N LYS A 133 5.50 -11.38 -13.44
CA LYS A 133 4.33 -10.93 -12.68
C LYS A 133 3.66 -12.15 -12.04
N LEU A 134 3.08 -11.97 -10.85
CA LEU A 134 2.45 -13.06 -10.10
C LEU A 134 1.46 -13.85 -10.96
N GLY A 135 0.47 -13.19 -11.58
CA GLY A 135 -0.51 -13.85 -12.45
C GLY A 135 0.12 -14.68 -13.59
N PHE A 136 1.15 -14.15 -14.25
CA PHE A 136 1.87 -14.90 -15.30
C PHE A 136 2.54 -16.16 -14.75
N LEU A 137 3.20 -16.05 -13.59
CA LEU A 137 3.86 -17.19 -12.95
C LEU A 137 2.83 -18.19 -12.40
N CYS A 138 1.68 -17.72 -11.95
CA CYS A 138 0.57 -18.58 -11.56
C CYS A 138 0.05 -19.39 -12.75
N ASP A 139 -0.13 -18.77 -13.91
CA ASP A 139 -0.53 -19.47 -15.13
C ASP A 139 0.53 -20.50 -15.55
N TYR A 140 1.80 -20.10 -15.56
CA TYR A 140 2.94 -20.94 -15.93
C TYR A 140 3.07 -22.18 -15.03
N TYR A 141 2.91 -22.03 -13.72
CA TYR A 141 3.00 -23.10 -12.74
C TYR A 141 1.65 -23.77 -12.41
N HIS A 142 0.58 -23.43 -13.13
CA HIS A 142 -0.77 -23.95 -12.92
C HIS A 142 -1.29 -23.74 -11.48
N ILE A 143 -0.98 -22.58 -10.89
CA ILE A 143 -1.49 -22.15 -9.59
C ILE A 143 -2.85 -21.49 -9.82
N HIS A 144 -3.93 -22.11 -9.33
CA HIS A 144 -5.27 -21.53 -9.39
C HIS A 144 -5.41 -20.30 -8.48
N LEU A 145 -5.90 -19.21 -9.07
CA LEU A 145 -6.31 -17.97 -8.41
C LEU A 145 -7.85 -17.94 -8.32
N GLU A 146 -8.39 -17.66 -7.14
CA GLU A 146 -9.83 -17.41 -6.93
C GLU A 146 -10.13 -15.90 -6.94
N ALA A 147 -11.39 -15.49 -6.69
CA ALA A 147 -11.82 -14.08 -6.77
C ALA A 147 -11.48 -13.18 -5.55
N HIS A 148 -11.03 -13.73 -4.42
CA HIS A 148 -10.53 -12.97 -3.25
C HIS A 148 -9.16 -12.34 -3.52
N ARG A 149 -9.10 -11.15 -4.12
CA ARG A 149 -7.87 -10.54 -4.67
C ARG A 149 -6.65 -10.58 -3.75
N ALA A 150 -6.63 -9.82 -2.65
CA ALA A 150 -5.43 -9.70 -1.81
C ALA A 150 -5.09 -11.00 -1.07
N LEU A 151 -6.10 -11.69 -0.51
CA LEU A 151 -5.85 -12.97 0.19
C LEU A 151 -5.37 -14.06 -0.79
N ASN A 152 -5.90 -14.09 -2.00
CA ASN A 152 -5.48 -15.06 -3.01
C ASN A 152 -4.11 -14.74 -3.56
N ASP A 153 -3.75 -13.48 -3.74
CA ASP A 153 -2.40 -13.11 -4.15
C ASP A 153 -1.38 -13.47 -3.07
N ALA A 154 -1.71 -13.26 -1.79
CA ALA A 154 -0.91 -13.77 -0.67
C ALA A 154 -0.78 -15.31 -0.72
N MET A 155 -1.87 -16.02 -1.02
CA MET A 155 -1.85 -17.48 -1.12
C MET A 155 -1.11 -18.02 -2.34
N ALA A 156 -1.21 -17.31 -3.46
CA ALA A 156 -0.50 -17.62 -4.68
C ALA A 156 0.99 -17.38 -4.52
N ALA A 157 1.39 -16.29 -3.86
CA ALA A 157 2.78 -16.04 -3.50
C ALA A 157 3.35 -17.15 -2.61
N HIS A 158 2.58 -17.64 -1.64
CA HIS A 158 2.95 -18.81 -0.83
C HIS A 158 3.14 -20.07 -1.69
N LYS A 159 2.16 -20.44 -2.52
CA LYS A 159 2.23 -21.62 -3.39
C LYS A 159 3.42 -21.53 -4.36
N LEU A 160 3.60 -20.37 -4.98
CA LEU A 160 4.73 -20.06 -5.86
C LEU A 160 6.05 -20.23 -5.12
N TYR A 161 6.16 -19.72 -3.88
CA TYR A 161 7.36 -19.90 -3.07
C TYR A 161 7.67 -21.37 -2.80
N GLN A 162 6.68 -22.20 -2.46
CA GLN A 162 6.89 -23.64 -2.22
C GLN A 162 7.44 -24.34 -3.47
N ILE A 163 6.90 -24.02 -4.66
CA ILE A 163 7.39 -24.55 -5.94
C ILE A 163 8.83 -24.11 -6.21
N LEU A 164 9.09 -22.79 -6.15
CA LEU A 164 10.43 -22.24 -6.40
C LEU A 164 11.46 -22.79 -5.41
N ALA A 165 11.07 -22.97 -4.15
CA ALA A 165 11.92 -23.58 -3.13
C ALA A 165 12.23 -25.04 -3.48
N GLY A 166 11.22 -25.83 -3.87
CA GLY A 166 11.43 -27.22 -4.31
C GLY A 166 12.39 -27.35 -5.50
N GLU A 167 12.29 -26.44 -6.47
CA GLU A 167 13.06 -26.51 -7.72
C GLU A 167 14.49 -25.92 -7.63
N TYR A 168 14.67 -24.84 -6.85
CA TYR A 168 15.88 -24.01 -6.93
C TYR A 168 16.61 -23.81 -5.60
N ALA A 169 15.99 -24.12 -4.45
CA ALA A 169 16.66 -23.94 -3.16
C ALA A 169 17.96 -24.74 -3.02
N GLY A 170 18.02 -25.94 -3.62
CA GLY A 170 19.24 -26.75 -3.62
C GLY A 170 20.39 -26.16 -4.43
N LYS A 171 20.11 -25.20 -5.34
CA LYS A 171 21.11 -24.57 -6.22
C LYS A 171 21.73 -23.34 -5.56
N GLU A 172 20.91 -22.47 -4.98
CA GLU A 172 21.36 -21.26 -4.28
C GLU A 172 20.45 -20.99 -3.07
N PRO A 173 20.71 -21.65 -1.93
CA PRO A 173 19.86 -21.55 -0.73
C PRO A 173 19.70 -20.12 -0.20
N ASP A 174 20.74 -19.30 -0.34
CA ASP A 174 20.79 -17.92 0.18
C ASP A 174 19.75 -16.99 -0.49
N THR A 175 19.26 -17.34 -1.69
CA THR A 175 18.18 -16.58 -2.35
C THR A 175 16.85 -16.72 -1.59
N PHE A 176 16.67 -17.81 -0.84
CA PHE A 176 15.42 -18.16 -0.15
C PHE A 176 15.37 -17.74 1.31
N LEU A 177 16.47 -17.21 1.84
CA LEU A 177 16.55 -16.77 3.24
C LEU A 177 15.89 -15.40 3.42
N PRO A 178 15.21 -15.15 4.55
CA PRO A 178 14.62 -13.85 4.83
C PRO A 178 15.71 -12.78 4.94
N LYS A 179 15.51 -11.65 4.27
CA LYS A 179 16.41 -10.49 4.33
C LYS A 179 15.73 -9.31 5.01
N PRO A 180 16.44 -8.45 5.74
CA PRO A 180 15.85 -7.25 6.34
C PRO A 180 15.11 -6.40 5.30
N LEU A 181 13.87 -6.03 5.59
CA LEU A 181 13.08 -5.14 4.76
C LEU A 181 13.38 -3.69 5.14
N VAL A 182 14.20 -3.03 4.32
CA VAL A 182 14.65 -1.66 4.56
C VAL A 182 13.79 -0.69 3.76
N TYR A 183 12.96 0.09 4.46
CA TYR A 183 12.21 1.20 3.89
C TYR A 183 12.27 2.41 4.82
N SER A 184 12.72 3.55 4.30
CA SER A 184 12.83 4.78 5.07
C SER A 184 11.52 5.56 5.03
N VAL A 185 10.81 5.58 6.15
CA VAL A 185 9.60 6.39 6.32
C VAL A 185 9.97 7.73 6.94
N LYS A 186 9.57 8.83 6.32
CA LYS A 186 9.47 10.12 7.00
C LYS A 186 8.11 10.21 7.66
N LYS A 187 8.08 10.37 8.98
CA LYS A 187 6.84 10.53 9.75
C LYS A 187 6.02 11.67 9.17
N GLU A 188 4.75 11.39 8.92
CA GLU A 188 3.80 12.37 8.44
C GLU A 188 3.39 13.29 9.59
N GLY A 189 3.43 14.60 9.36
CA GLY A 189 3.01 15.62 10.33
C GLY A 189 1.75 16.33 9.85
N PRO A 190 1.12 17.14 10.73
CA PRO A 190 0.02 18.01 10.32
C PRO A 190 0.51 19.03 9.29
N VAL A 191 -0.40 19.55 8.47
CA VAL A 191 -0.16 20.68 7.57
C VAL A 191 0.68 21.76 8.27
N THR A 192 1.71 22.26 7.58
CA THR A 192 2.52 23.34 8.17
C THR A 192 1.78 24.68 8.05
N PRO A 193 2.03 25.66 8.95
CA PRO A 193 1.46 27.00 8.82
C PRO A 193 1.71 27.64 7.45
N LYS A 194 2.88 27.38 6.84
CA LYS A 194 3.21 27.85 5.48
C LYS A 194 2.34 27.20 4.40
N GLN A 195 2.09 25.89 4.51
CA GLN A 195 1.22 25.19 3.56
C GLN A 195 -0.23 25.62 3.71
N LEU A 196 -0.73 25.74 4.95
CA LEU A 196 -2.09 26.20 5.22
C LEU A 196 -2.32 27.62 4.68
N ALA A 197 -1.38 28.54 4.93
CA ALA A 197 -1.43 29.90 4.40
C ALA A 197 -1.41 29.94 2.86
N LEU A 198 -0.64 29.06 2.21
CA LEU A 198 -0.63 28.94 0.76
C LEU A 198 -1.97 28.39 0.24
N LEU A 199 -2.54 27.36 0.87
CA LEU A 199 -3.85 26.82 0.50
C LEU A 199 -4.95 27.88 0.62
N GLN A 200 -5.00 28.62 1.72
CA GLN A 200 -5.94 29.74 1.90
C GLN A 200 -5.80 30.79 0.78
N ARG A 201 -4.56 31.15 0.40
CA ARG A 201 -4.31 32.06 -0.72
C ARG A 201 -4.82 31.51 -2.05
N LEU A 202 -4.59 30.23 -2.34
CA LEU A 202 -5.05 29.59 -3.58
C LEU A 202 -6.58 29.50 -3.62
N VAL A 203 -7.22 29.20 -2.49
CA VAL A 203 -8.69 29.19 -2.35
C VAL A 203 -9.28 30.55 -2.72
N VAL A 204 -8.75 31.63 -2.16
CA VAL A 204 -9.17 33.00 -2.49
C VAL A 204 -8.89 33.33 -3.96
N GLN A 205 -7.68 33.04 -4.43
CA GLN A 205 -7.25 33.36 -5.79
C GLN A 205 -8.09 32.66 -6.88
N TYR A 206 -8.45 31.40 -6.65
CA TYR A 206 -9.25 30.61 -7.59
C TYR A 206 -10.75 30.65 -7.30
N HIS A 207 -11.18 31.50 -6.36
CA HIS A 207 -12.58 31.70 -5.98
C HIS A 207 -13.27 30.38 -5.60
N LEU A 208 -12.57 29.52 -4.85
CA LEU A 208 -13.09 28.24 -4.41
C LEU A 208 -13.97 28.42 -3.17
N GLU A 209 -15.06 27.66 -3.12
CA GLU A 209 -15.96 27.64 -1.97
C GLU A 209 -15.25 27.00 -0.77
N CYS A 210 -15.10 27.76 0.31
CA CYS A 210 -14.44 27.33 1.53
C CYS A 210 -15.03 28.09 2.72
N GLN A 211 -15.55 27.36 3.70
CA GLN A 211 -16.14 27.93 4.91
C GLN A 211 -15.38 27.37 6.12
N GLU A 212 -14.93 28.25 7.02
CA GLU A 212 -14.20 27.85 8.24
C GLU A 212 -13.02 26.89 7.96
N LEU A 213 -12.29 27.12 6.87
CA LEU A 213 -11.19 26.26 6.39
C LEU A 213 -11.60 24.86 5.93
N VAL A 214 -12.89 24.63 5.75
CA VAL A 214 -13.42 23.46 5.07
C VAL A 214 -13.63 23.80 3.60
N LEU A 215 -12.75 23.28 2.75
CA LEU A 215 -12.82 23.42 1.29
C LEU A 215 -13.90 22.51 0.72
N ALA A 216 -14.83 23.07 -0.05
CA ALA A 216 -15.85 22.30 -0.76
C ALA A 216 -15.23 21.45 -1.89
N PRO A 217 -15.94 20.41 -2.38
CA PRO A 217 -15.48 19.62 -3.52
C PRO A 217 -15.08 20.50 -4.72
N VAL A 218 -13.87 20.27 -5.24
CA VAL A 218 -13.34 21.00 -6.39
C VAL A 218 -13.24 20.00 -7.54
N ALA A 219 -14.13 20.15 -8.52
CA ALA A 219 -14.23 19.23 -9.66
C ALA A 219 -12.85 18.86 -10.22
N GLY A 220 -12.56 17.57 -10.41
CA GLY A 220 -11.28 17.09 -10.94
C GLY A 220 -10.06 17.26 -10.02
N ILE A 221 -10.26 17.65 -8.75
CA ILE A 221 -9.21 17.75 -7.73
C ILE A 221 -9.57 16.94 -6.49
N THR A 222 -10.75 17.21 -5.93
CA THR A 222 -11.33 16.54 -4.74
C THR A 222 -12.83 16.41 -4.91
N ASP A 223 -13.36 15.26 -4.51
CA ASP A 223 -14.78 14.92 -4.63
C ASP A 223 -15.51 15.02 -3.29
N THR A 224 -14.78 15.32 -2.21
CA THR A 224 -15.27 15.48 -0.85
C THR A 224 -14.84 16.82 -0.24
N PHE A 225 -15.52 17.21 0.85
CA PHE A 225 -15.12 18.35 1.67
C PHE A 225 -13.80 18.05 2.40
N ILE A 226 -12.88 19.00 2.40
CA ILE A 226 -11.56 18.86 3.02
C ILE A 226 -11.40 19.93 4.11
N ASP A 227 -11.27 19.49 5.36
CA ASP A 227 -10.81 20.34 6.47
C ASP A 227 -9.30 20.59 6.32
N LEU A 228 -8.94 21.80 5.88
CA LEU A 228 -7.58 22.19 5.57
C LEU A 228 -6.66 22.24 6.81
N GLU A 229 -7.18 22.28 8.03
CA GLU A 229 -6.37 22.23 9.25
C GLU A 229 -6.03 20.81 9.67
N ARG A 230 -6.83 19.83 9.26
CA ARG A 230 -6.69 18.42 9.65
C ARG A 230 -5.91 17.57 8.65
N ILE A 231 -5.68 18.06 7.44
CA ILE A 231 -4.87 17.35 6.45
C ILE A 231 -3.39 17.27 6.84
N SER A 232 -2.73 16.24 6.32
CA SER A 232 -1.30 16.05 6.48
C SER A 232 -0.46 17.02 5.63
N LYS A 233 0.84 17.13 5.93
CA LYS A 233 1.79 17.86 5.06
C LYS A 233 1.77 17.34 3.62
N ASN A 234 1.61 16.03 3.43
CA ASN A 234 1.65 15.43 2.10
C ASN A 234 0.33 15.66 1.35
N GLU A 235 -0.80 15.55 2.06
CA GLU A 235 -2.13 15.86 1.53
C GLU A 235 -2.21 17.34 1.13
N ALA A 236 -1.71 18.24 1.98
CA ALA A 236 -1.59 19.66 1.67
C ALA A 236 -0.72 19.93 0.43
N SER A 237 0.47 19.33 0.35
CA SER A 237 1.33 19.45 -0.85
C SER A 237 0.63 18.92 -2.11
N ARG A 238 -0.04 17.76 -2.03
CA ARG A 238 -0.77 17.17 -3.16
C ARG A 238 -1.92 18.08 -3.60
N LEU A 239 -2.66 18.65 -2.66
CA LEU A 239 -3.75 19.57 -2.94
C LEU A 239 -3.24 20.85 -3.61
N ILE A 240 -2.16 21.44 -3.10
CA ILE A 240 -1.48 22.59 -3.70
C ILE A 240 -1.06 22.27 -5.14
N ASP A 241 -0.37 21.15 -5.36
CA ASP A 241 0.13 20.76 -6.68
C ASP A 241 -1.02 20.57 -7.68
N LYS A 242 -2.12 19.92 -7.26
CA LYS A 242 -3.32 19.74 -8.10
C LYS A 242 -4.00 21.06 -8.44
N LEU A 243 -4.14 21.96 -7.46
CA LEU A 243 -4.72 23.29 -7.66
C LEU A 243 -3.89 24.10 -8.66
N LEU A 244 -2.57 24.14 -8.48
CA LEU A 244 -1.65 24.84 -9.38
C LEU A 244 -1.64 24.24 -10.78
N ALA A 245 -1.72 22.91 -10.91
CA ALA A 245 -1.78 22.24 -12.20
C ALA A 245 -3.08 22.54 -12.95
N LYS A 246 -4.22 22.61 -12.26
CA LYS A 246 -5.52 22.87 -12.87
C LYS A 246 -5.74 24.34 -13.22
N PHE A 247 -5.43 25.25 -12.30
CA PHE A 247 -5.78 26.67 -12.42
C PHE A 247 -4.59 27.57 -12.81
N GLY A 248 -3.36 27.03 -12.87
CA GLY A 248 -2.16 27.72 -13.34
C GLY A 248 -1.33 28.39 -12.25
N ARG A 249 0.00 28.53 -12.50
CA ARG A 249 1.01 29.04 -11.55
C ARG A 249 1.11 30.56 -11.46
N SER A 250 -0.01 31.27 -11.53
CA SER A 250 0.00 32.73 -11.34
C SER A 250 0.27 32.99 -9.85
N TYR A 251 1.54 33.09 -9.44
CA TYR A 251 1.85 33.65 -8.12
C TYR A 251 1.34 35.09 -8.12
N PRO A 252 0.63 35.55 -7.07
CA PRO A 252 0.47 36.98 -6.86
C PRO A 252 1.87 37.58 -6.85
N SER A 253 2.13 38.49 -7.78
CA SER A 253 3.13 39.52 -7.58
C SER A 253 2.92 40.04 -6.16
N SER A 254 3.95 39.96 -5.33
CA SER A 254 4.04 40.75 -4.10
C SER A 254 3.90 42.21 -4.51
N GLY A 255 2.66 42.70 -4.51
CA GLY A 255 2.30 44.06 -4.87
C GLY A 255 2.31 44.92 -3.62
N ASN A 256 3.38 45.71 -3.53
CA ASN A 256 3.62 46.93 -2.74
C ASN A 256 3.18 46.99 -1.28
#